data_AF-F7JNH5-F1
#
_entry.id   AF-F7JNH5-F1
#
_cell.length_a   1.000
_cell.length_b   1.000
_cell.length_c   1.000
_cell.angle_alpha   90.00
_cell.angle_beta   90.00
_cell.angle_gamma   90.00
#
_symmetry.space_group_name_H-M   'P 1'
#
loop_
_entity.id
_entity.type
_entity.pdbx_description
1 polymer ?
#
loop_
_entity_poly.entity_id
_entity_poly.type
_entity_poly.pdbx_seq_one_letter_code
_entity_poly.pdbx_strand_id
1 'polypeptide(L)'
;MEKKPTKPMTPFDEVTIPFELTLLKLILPYTSAAKEQTVWILIKLMELKNTIRFFKHPEHIQTTLGLTAQSLPQSPTEILDILTPYLSPEQTQTIEQFQNVMNMMEIVQMFQAETASDTTGSASPDPENPGSNPFGTFNPADLMMNMLSDEQKEMFQMYQDLFSDASDSSKQPSENSAT
;
A
#
# COMPACT_ATOMS: atom_id res chain seq x y z
N MET A 1 19.65 26.69 -10.89
CA MET A 1 19.52 25.22 -10.83
C MET A 1 18.88 24.89 -9.50
N GLU A 2 17.66 24.36 -9.50
CA GLU A 2 17.03 23.89 -8.27
C GLU A 2 17.93 22.83 -7.63
N LYS A 3 18.30 23.04 -6.36
CA LYS A 3 19.07 22.05 -5.62
C LYS A 3 18.14 20.88 -5.35
N LYS A 4 18.29 19.79 -6.11
CA LYS A 4 17.62 18.53 -5.80
C LYS A 4 17.95 18.14 -4.35
N PRO A 5 16.96 17.72 -3.54
CA PRO A 5 17.23 17.27 -2.19
C PRO A 5 18.26 16.14 -2.23
N THR A 6 19.22 16.18 -1.31
CA THR A 6 20.27 15.16 -1.23
C THR A 6 19.64 13.89 -0.71
N LYS A 7 19.63 12.84 -1.54
CA LYS A 7 19.11 11.54 -1.14
C LYS A 7 20.03 10.94 -0.06
N PRO A 8 19.49 10.55 1.11
CA PRO A 8 20.30 9.92 2.15
C PRO A 8 20.87 8.58 1.66
N MET A 9 22.05 8.20 2.17
CA MET A 9 22.63 6.87 1.91
C MET A 9 21.77 5.80 2.58
N THR A 10 21.65 4.65 1.93
CA THR A 10 20.97 3.51 2.56
C THR A 10 21.86 2.91 3.65
N PRO A 11 21.31 2.19 4.64
CA PRO A 11 22.11 1.51 5.66
C PRO A 11 23.11 0.53 5.04
N PHE A 12 22.77 -0.07 3.90
CA PHE A 12 23.68 -0.92 3.14
C PHE A 12 24.84 -0.14 2.49
N ASP A 13 24.55 1.04 1.96
CA ASP A 13 25.58 1.92 1.39
C ASP A 13 26.55 2.41 2.46
N GLU A 14 26.07 2.73 3.67
CA GLU A 14 26.92 3.18 4.79
C GLU A 14 27.98 2.14 5.17
N VAL A 15 27.65 0.85 5.04
CA VAL A 15 28.55 -0.25 5.41
C VAL A 15 29.51 -0.61 4.27
N THR A 16 29.05 -0.50 3.03
CA THR A 16 29.84 -0.89 1.86
C THR A 16 30.71 0.24 1.31
N ILE A 17 30.35 1.49 1.61
CA ILE A 17 31.02 2.72 1.16
C ILE A 17 31.50 3.51 2.39
N PRO A 18 32.69 3.19 2.92
CA PRO A 18 33.28 3.98 3.99
C PRO A 18 33.65 5.39 3.52
N PHE A 19 33.94 6.28 4.48
CA PHE A 19 34.19 7.70 4.23
C PHE A 19 35.25 7.96 3.16
N GLU A 20 36.31 7.15 3.11
CA GLU A 20 37.38 7.29 2.13
C GLU A 20 36.88 7.05 0.69
N LEU A 21 35.96 6.11 0.49
CA LEU A 21 35.34 5.87 -0.81
C LEU A 21 34.33 6.96 -1.18
N THR A 22 33.60 7.49 -0.21
CA THR A 22 32.72 8.64 -0.42
C THR A 22 33.52 9.88 -0.82
N LEU A 23 34.67 10.13 -0.17
CA LEU A 23 35.57 11.21 -0.53
C LEU A 23 36.14 11.01 -1.94
N LEU A 24 36.56 9.79 -2.27
CA LEU A 24 37.05 9.45 -3.61
C LEU A 24 35.98 9.69 -4.70
N LYS A 25 34.72 9.38 -4.40
CA LYS A 25 33.59 9.70 -5.29
C LYS A 25 33.35 11.21 -5.42
N LEU A 26 33.51 11.96 -4.32
CA LEU A 26 33.25 13.39 -4.31
C LEU A 26 34.30 14.17 -5.11
N ILE A 27 35.54 13.69 -5.16
CA ILE A 27 36.62 14.32 -5.93
C ILE A 27 36.61 13.93 -7.41
N LEU A 28 35.82 12.93 -7.83
CA LEU A 28 35.75 12.46 -9.21
C LEU A 28 35.54 13.56 -10.26
N PRO A 29 34.62 14.53 -10.07
CA PRO A 29 34.41 15.61 -11.05
C PRO A 29 35.64 16.48 -11.29
N TYR A 30 36.64 16.40 -10.42
CA TYR A 30 37.91 17.14 -10.49
C TYR A 30 39.07 16.27 -10.99
N THR A 31 38.83 14.99 -11.29
CA THR A 31 39.85 14.11 -11.91
C THR A 31 39.93 14.37 -13.41
N SER A 32 41.13 14.25 -14.00
CA SER A 32 41.27 14.49 -15.44
C SER A 32 40.56 13.41 -16.26
N ALA A 33 39.89 13.83 -17.34
CA ALA A 33 39.10 12.96 -18.22
C ALA A 33 39.87 11.73 -18.73
N ALA A 34 41.19 11.83 -18.85
CA ALA A 34 42.05 10.73 -19.30
C ALA A 34 42.12 9.54 -18.32
N LYS A 35 41.83 9.75 -17.03
CA LYS A 35 41.93 8.71 -15.98
C LYS A 35 40.62 8.48 -15.24
N GLU A 36 39.59 9.28 -15.51
CA GLU A 36 38.28 9.24 -14.84
C GLU A 36 37.68 7.83 -14.90
N GLN A 37 37.70 7.18 -16.07
CA GLN A 37 37.17 5.82 -16.25
C GLN A 37 37.84 4.79 -15.33
N THR A 38 39.17 4.83 -15.22
CA THR A 38 39.92 3.91 -14.35
C THR A 38 39.59 4.13 -12.87
N VAL A 39 39.42 5.39 -12.46
CA VAL A 39 39.06 5.73 -11.07
C VAL A 39 37.61 5.30 -10.77
N TRP A 40 36.66 5.53 -11.69
CA TRP A 40 35.29 5.01 -11.59
C TRP A 40 35.25 3.50 -11.39
N ILE A 41 36.00 2.77 -12.23
CA ILE A 41 36.08 1.30 -12.15
C ILE A 41 36.71 0.87 -10.83
N LEU A 42 37.79 1.52 -10.40
CA LEU A 42 38.46 1.18 -9.14
C LEU A 42 37.55 1.39 -7.93
N ILE A 43 36.79 2.49 -7.88
CA ILE A 43 35.80 2.74 -6.83
C ILE A 43 34.78 1.60 -6.81
N LYS A 44 34.25 1.17 -7.97
CA LYS A 44 33.29 0.07 -8.04
C LYS A 44 33.87 -1.26 -7.61
N LEU A 45 35.13 -1.55 -7.93
CA LEU A 45 35.82 -2.75 -7.44
C LEU A 45 36.01 -2.71 -5.92
N MET A 46 36.31 -1.54 -5.35
CA MET A 46 36.44 -1.38 -3.90
C MET A 46 35.09 -1.53 -3.18
N GLU A 47 34.01 -0.96 -3.73
CA GLU A 47 32.65 -1.19 -3.24
C GLU A 47 32.32 -2.68 -3.23
N LEU A 48 32.54 -3.36 -4.37
CA LEU A 48 32.27 -4.80 -4.48
C LEU A 48 33.08 -5.62 -3.48
N LYS A 49 34.37 -5.28 -3.30
CA LYS A 49 35.22 -5.93 -2.31
C LYS A 49 34.66 -5.76 -0.89
N ASN A 50 34.18 -4.57 -0.55
CA ASN A 50 33.58 -4.30 0.76
C ASN A 50 32.25 -5.05 0.93
N THR A 51 31.41 -5.09 -0.11
CA THR A 51 30.19 -5.91 -0.13
C THR A 51 30.49 -7.38 0.12
N ILE A 52 31.46 -7.96 -0.59
CA ILE A 52 31.86 -9.35 -0.39
C ILE A 52 32.39 -9.57 1.04
N ARG A 53 33.18 -8.63 1.57
CA ARG A 53 33.69 -8.70 2.95
C ARG A 53 32.56 -8.67 3.97
N PHE A 54 31.55 -7.83 3.76
CA PHE A 54 30.38 -7.73 4.62
C PHE A 54 29.61 -9.07 4.69
N PHE A 55 29.38 -9.72 3.54
CA PHE A 55 28.68 -11.01 3.50
C PHE A 55 29.48 -12.19 4.08
N LYS A 56 30.81 -12.07 4.21
CA LYS A 56 31.64 -13.11 4.87
C LYS A 56 31.42 -13.18 6.38
N HIS A 57 30.76 -12.19 6.98
CA HIS A 57 30.48 -12.12 8.42
C HIS A 57 28.97 -12.03 8.68
N PRO A 58 28.23 -13.15 8.54
CA PRO A 58 26.76 -13.16 8.59
C PRO A 58 26.15 -12.69 9.92
N GLU A 59 26.90 -12.75 11.02
CA GLU A 59 26.47 -12.24 12.32
C GLU A 59 26.31 -10.71 12.32
N HIS A 60 27.13 -9.98 11.57
CA HIS A 60 27.05 -8.52 11.48
C HIS A 60 25.93 -8.04 10.54
N ILE A 61 25.46 -8.90 9.62
CA ILE A 61 24.46 -8.50 8.62
C ILE A 61 23.13 -8.11 9.30
N GLN A 62 22.69 -8.93 10.25
CA GLN A 62 21.41 -8.75 10.93
C GLN A 62 21.44 -7.54 11.87
N THR A 63 22.54 -7.34 12.59
CA THR A 63 22.71 -6.21 13.51
C THR A 63 22.92 -4.89 12.78
N THR A 64 23.69 -4.88 11.69
CA THR A 64 24.07 -3.64 11.00
C THR A 64 23.01 -3.15 10.01
N LEU A 65 22.26 -4.05 9.35
CA LEU A 65 21.15 -3.66 8.47
C LEU A 65 19.80 -3.57 9.19
N GLY A 66 19.77 -3.78 10.50
CA GLY A 66 18.51 -3.82 11.25
C GLY A 66 17.57 -4.92 10.76
N LEU A 67 18.11 -6.04 10.28
CA LEU A 67 17.35 -7.22 9.81
C LEU A 67 17.21 -8.28 10.91
N THR A 68 17.20 -7.87 12.17
CA THR A 68 16.91 -8.80 13.27
C THR A 68 15.44 -9.22 13.21
N ALA A 69 15.11 -10.43 13.65
CA ALA A 69 13.72 -10.91 13.65
C ALA A 69 12.75 -10.03 14.46
N GLN A 70 13.25 -9.18 15.37
CA GLN A 70 12.48 -8.22 16.16
C GLN A 70 12.32 -6.85 15.47
N SER A 71 13.10 -6.57 14.44
CA SER A 71 13.06 -5.32 13.66
C SER A 71 12.52 -5.53 12.24
N LEU A 72 12.04 -6.75 11.94
CA LEU A 72 11.35 -7.02 10.69
C LEU A 72 9.98 -6.34 10.74
N PRO A 73 9.62 -5.51 9.73
CA PRO A 73 8.34 -4.84 9.69
C PRO A 73 7.21 -5.85 9.83
N GLN A 74 6.36 -5.66 10.85
CA GLN A 74 5.23 -6.55 11.12
C GLN A 74 4.03 -6.20 10.24
N SER A 75 3.98 -4.96 9.75
CA SER A 75 2.94 -4.47 8.86
C SER A 75 3.50 -3.87 7.56
N PRO A 76 2.74 -3.90 6.46
CA PRO A 76 3.10 -3.20 5.23
C PRO A 76 3.28 -1.68 5.42
N THR A 77 2.60 -1.07 6.40
CA THR A 77 2.69 0.37 6.69
C THR A 77 4.03 0.75 7.31
N GLU A 78 4.58 -0.07 8.20
CA GLU A 78 5.93 0.11 8.76
C GLU A 78 7.02 0.07 7.68
N ILE A 79 6.87 -0.78 6.65
CA ILE A 79 7.79 -0.82 5.50
C ILE A 79 7.79 0.52 4.78
N LEU A 80 6.60 1.09 4.56
CA LEU A 80 6.45 2.36 3.86
C LEU A 80 7.09 3.52 4.64
N ASP A 81 6.97 3.51 5.97
CA ASP A 81 7.62 4.51 6.84
C ASP A 81 9.15 4.45 6.77
N ILE A 82 9.73 3.24 6.68
CA ILE A 82 11.17 3.04 6.49
C ILE A 82 11.62 3.56 5.10
N LEU A 83 10.75 3.46 4.10
CA LEU A 83 11.05 3.92 2.74
C LEU A 83 10.90 5.44 2.58
N THR A 84 10.00 6.08 3.32
CA THR A 84 9.72 7.53 3.30
C THR A 84 10.95 8.43 3.14
N PRO A 85 12.03 8.30 3.92
CA PRO A 85 13.21 9.18 3.80
C PRO A 85 13.99 9.03 2.47
N TYR A 86 13.76 7.96 1.70
CA TYR A 86 14.48 7.67 0.45
C TYR A 86 13.71 8.05 -0.81
N LEU A 87 12.53 8.62 -0.67
CA LEU A 87 11.59 8.92 -1.74
C LEU A 87 11.62 10.39 -2.16
N SER A 88 11.20 10.65 -3.39
CA SER A 88 10.93 12.01 -3.84
C SER A 88 9.63 12.54 -3.21
N PRO A 89 9.42 13.86 -3.17
CA PRO A 89 8.16 14.43 -2.64
C PRO A 89 6.90 13.88 -3.31
N GLU A 90 6.95 13.61 -4.62
CA GLU A 90 5.86 13.01 -5.39
C GLU A 90 5.59 11.54 -4.98
N GLN A 91 6.67 10.79 -4.72
CA GLN A 91 6.59 9.41 -4.25
C GLN A 91 6.10 9.33 -2.80
N THR A 92 6.48 10.27 -1.94
CA THR A 92 5.98 10.36 -0.57
C THR A 92 4.47 10.61 -0.57
N GLN A 93 3.98 11.56 -1.39
CA GLN A 93 2.55 11.86 -1.48
C GLN A 93 1.72 10.65 -1.92
N THR A 94 2.22 9.87 -2.89
CA THR A 94 1.52 8.65 -3.36
C THR A 94 1.50 7.56 -2.29
N ILE A 95 2.57 7.43 -1.50
CA ILE A 95 2.60 6.49 -0.38
C ILE A 95 1.68 6.93 0.76
N GLU A 96 1.64 8.21 1.11
CA GLU A 96 0.74 8.75 2.13
C GLU A 96 -0.73 8.51 1.75
N GLN A 97 -1.08 8.70 0.49
CA GLN A 97 -2.42 8.38 -0.02
C GLN A 97 -2.74 6.88 0.12
N PHE A 98 -1.79 6.01 -0.22
CA PHE A 98 -1.96 4.57 -0.06
C PHE A 98 -2.09 4.14 1.41
N GLN A 99 -1.25 4.70 2.30
CA GLN A 99 -1.34 4.46 3.75
C GLN A 99 -2.69 4.89 4.32
N ASN A 100 -3.21 6.04 3.89
CA ASN A 100 -4.54 6.52 4.32
C ASN A 100 -5.66 5.56 3.92
N VAL A 101 -5.61 5.01 2.71
CA VAL A 101 -6.59 4.01 2.25
C VAL A 101 -6.48 2.71 3.05
N MET A 102 -5.26 2.23 3.30
CA MET A 102 -5.03 1.03 4.11
C MET A 102 -5.54 1.17 5.55
N ASN A 103 -5.25 2.31 6.18
CA ASN A 103 -5.73 2.61 7.54
C ASN A 103 -7.27 2.69 7.58
N MET A 104 -7.90 3.29 6.56
CA MET A 104 -9.35 3.32 6.45
C MET A 104 -9.96 1.91 6.30
N MET A 105 -9.31 1.05 5.52
CA MET A 105 -9.74 -0.34 5.35
C MET A 105 -9.58 -1.18 6.63
N GLU A 106 -8.56 -0.91 7.44
CA GLU A 106 -8.36 -1.57 8.75
C GLU A 106 -9.44 -1.15 9.74
N ILE A 107 -9.77 0.15 9.83
CA ILE A 107 -10.87 0.65 10.68
C ILE A 107 -12.20 0.01 10.27
N VAL A 108 -12.48 -0.08 8.98
CA VAL A 108 -13.71 -0.71 8.44
C VAL A 108 -13.76 -2.21 8.75
N GLN A 109 -12.63 -2.91 8.71
CA GLN A 109 -12.55 -4.32 9.11
C GLN A 109 -12.73 -4.51 10.62
N MET A 110 -12.14 -3.64 11.44
CA MET A 110 -12.26 -3.70 12.90
C MET A 110 -13.72 -3.51 13.35
N PHE A 111 -14.42 -2.53 12.78
CA PHE A 111 -15.85 -2.31 13.04
C PHE A 111 -16.74 -3.46 12.54
N GLN A 112 -16.40 -4.10 11.40
CA GLN A 112 -17.11 -5.30 10.93
C GLN A 112 -16.87 -6.52 11.82
N ALA A 113 -15.65 -6.72 12.32
CA ALA A 113 -15.33 -7.82 13.21
C ALA A 113 -16.04 -7.69 14.56
N GLU A 114 -16.15 -6.45 15.07
CA GLU A 114 -16.83 -6.15 16.34
C GLU A 114 -18.36 -6.29 16.22
N THR A 115 -18.94 -5.92 15.06
CA THR A 115 -20.39 -6.08 14.80
C THR A 115 -20.79 -7.50 14.41
N ALA A 116 -19.88 -8.31 13.86
CA ALA A 116 -20.11 -9.72 13.56
C ALA A 116 -20.08 -10.62 14.82
N SER A 117 -19.42 -10.20 15.90
CA SER A 117 -19.32 -10.99 17.13
C SER A 117 -20.58 -10.94 18.02
N ASP A 118 -21.54 -10.04 17.73
CA ASP A 118 -22.80 -9.91 18.49
C ASP A 118 -24.03 -10.43 17.72
N THR A 119 -23.88 -10.96 16.51
CA THR A 119 -24.96 -11.60 15.73
C THR A 119 -24.93 -13.12 15.86
N THR A 120 -25.17 -13.63 17.08
CA THR A 120 -25.73 -14.98 17.28
C THR A 120 -27.20 -14.94 17.72
N GLY A 121 -27.91 -13.84 17.46
CA GLY A 121 -29.35 -13.73 17.71
C GLY A 121 -30.07 -13.36 16.43
N SER A 122 -30.84 -14.30 15.88
CA SER A 122 -31.78 -14.07 14.79
C SER A 122 -32.57 -12.77 14.98
N ALA A 123 -32.46 -11.86 14.03
CA ALA A 123 -33.45 -10.80 13.87
C ALA A 123 -33.64 -10.53 12.38
N SER A 124 -34.74 -11.05 11.86
CA SER A 124 -35.33 -10.61 10.60
C SER A 124 -35.45 -9.08 10.59
N PRO A 125 -35.21 -8.40 9.47
CA PRO A 125 -35.36 -6.95 9.40
C PRO A 125 -36.86 -6.60 9.46
N ASP A 126 -37.30 -6.05 10.58
CA ASP A 126 -38.65 -5.51 10.77
C ASP A 126 -38.66 -4.05 10.25
N PRO A 127 -39.52 -3.66 9.28
CA PRO A 127 -39.40 -2.39 8.57
C PRO A 127 -39.80 -1.13 9.37
N GLU A 128 -40.34 -1.27 10.58
CA GLU A 128 -41.05 -0.17 11.26
C GLU A 128 -40.29 0.50 12.42
N ASN A 129 -39.03 0.17 12.68
CA ASN A 129 -38.27 0.79 13.78
C ASN A 129 -36.84 1.21 13.39
N PRO A 130 -36.61 2.46 12.95
CA PRO A 130 -35.28 3.00 12.65
C PRO A 130 -34.54 3.46 13.93
N GLY A 131 -34.79 2.84 15.07
CA GLY A 131 -34.58 3.43 16.40
C GLY A 131 -33.49 2.84 17.29
N SER A 132 -32.75 1.81 16.87
CA SER A 132 -31.71 1.26 17.77
C SER A 132 -30.55 0.61 17.02
N ASN A 133 -29.75 1.44 16.35
CA ASN A 133 -28.29 1.36 16.35
C ASN A 133 -27.75 2.60 15.63
N PRO A 134 -26.97 3.48 16.29
CA PRO A 134 -26.48 4.73 15.66
C PRO A 134 -25.44 4.51 14.55
N PHE A 135 -25.09 3.24 14.26
CA PHE A 135 -24.20 2.83 13.17
C PHE A 135 -24.76 1.65 12.35
N GLY A 136 -26.08 1.41 12.38
CA GLY A 136 -26.73 0.24 11.78
C GLY A 136 -26.81 0.18 10.25
N THR A 137 -26.11 1.03 9.50
CA THR A 137 -26.23 1.08 8.03
C THR A 137 -24.93 1.40 7.31
N PHE A 138 -23.76 1.02 7.84
CA PHE A 138 -22.57 1.02 7.00
C PHE A 138 -22.62 -0.21 6.08
N ASN A 139 -23.30 -0.06 4.93
CA ASN A 139 -23.39 -1.11 3.93
C ASN A 139 -22.11 -1.07 3.09
N PRO A 140 -21.27 -2.13 3.06
CA PRO A 140 -20.08 -2.17 2.22
C PRO A 140 -20.40 -2.00 0.72
N ALA A 141 -21.65 -2.28 0.33
CA ALA A 141 -22.17 -1.96 -0.99
C ALA A 141 -22.19 -0.45 -1.28
N ASP A 142 -22.50 0.39 -0.28
CA ASP A 142 -22.56 1.85 -0.44
C ASP A 142 -21.16 2.46 -0.53
N LEU A 143 -20.18 1.89 0.18
CA LEU A 143 -18.79 2.28 0.06
C LEU A 143 -18.24 1.93 -1.34
N MET A 144 -18.52 0.72 -1.83
CA MET A 144 -18.16 0.33 -3.20
C MET A 144 -18.87 1.22 -4.22
N MET A 145 -20.16 1.50 -4.04
CA MET A 145 -20.92 2.40 -4.91
C MET A 145 -20.32 3.81 -4.93
N ASN A 146 -19.83 4.32 -3.80
CA ASN A 146 -19.16 5.61 -3.73
C ASN A 146 -17.74 5.64 -4.33
N MET A 147 -17.09 4.48 -4.49
CA MET A 147 -15.78 4.36 -5.15
C MET A 147 -15.86 4.11 -6.66
N LEU A 148 -17.05 3.78 -7.19
CA LEU A 148 -17.29 3.65 -8.63
C LEU A 148 -17.41 5.03 -9.30
N SER A 149 -16.92 5.14 -10.54
CA SER A 149 -17.15 6.34 -11.36
C SER A 149 -18.64 6.48 -11.70
N ASP A 150 -19.09 7.69 -12.04
CA ASP A 150 -20.51 7.93 -12.34
C ASP A 150 -21.02 7.06 -13.52
N GLU A 151 -20.18 6.80 -14.52
CA GLU A 151 -20.48 5.85 -15.61
C GLU A 151 -20.63 4.39 -15.13
N GLN A 152 -19.86 3.97 -14.13
CA GLN A 152 -19.94 2.61 -13.59
C GLN A 152 -21.19 2.41 -12.72
N LYS A 153 -21.61 3.47 -12.01
CA LYS A 153 -22.86 3.47 -11.24
C LYS A 153 -24.08 3.30 -12.15
N GLU A 154 -24.12 4.03 -13.25
CA GLU A 154 -25.22 3.95 -14.23
C GLU A 154 -25.29 2.58 -14.91
N MET A 155 -24.15 2.00 -15.32
CA MET A 155 -24.14 0.65 -15.89
C MET A 155 -24.68 -0.39 -14.90
N PHE A 156 -24.28 -0.31 -13.63
CA PHE A 156 -24.76 -1.23 -12.60
C PHE A 156 -26.27 -1.12 -12.38
N GLN A 157 -26.80 0.11 -12.32
CA GLN A 157 -28.25 0.36 -12.24
C GLN A 157 -29.00 -0.22 -13.45
N MET A 158 -28.46 -0.02 -14.66
CA MET A 158 -29.06 -0.57 -15.88
C MET A 158 -29.12 -2.11 -15.87
N TYR A 159 -28.08 -2.79 -15.35
CA TYR A 159 -28.11 -4.24 -15.18
C TYR A 159 -29.11 -4.70 -14.11
N GLN A 160 -29.22 -3.95 -13.01
CA GLN A 160 -30.18 -4.20 -11.93
C GLN A 160 -31.63 -4.10 -12.45
N ASP A 161 -31.92 -3.07 -13.25
CA ASP A 161 -33.24 -2.82 -13.85
C ASP A 161 -33.62 -3.91 -14.87
N LEU A 162 -32.67 -4.36 -15.69
CA LEU A 162 -32.93 -5.44 -16.64
C LEU A 162 -33.22 -6.78 -15.92
N PHE A 163 -32.60 -7.00 -14.75
CA PHE A 163 -32.78 -8.22 -13.96
C PHE A 163 -34.07 -8.20 -13.13
N SER A 164 -34.47 -7.03 -12.61
CA SER A 164 -35.75 -6.87 -11.92
C SER A 164 -36.94 -7.00 -12.89
N ASP A 165 -36.84 -6.46 -14.10
CA ASP A 165 -37.86 -6.60 -15.15
C ASP A 165 -38.00 -8.06 -15.63
N ALA A 166 -36.88 -8.80 -15.69
CA ALA A 166 -36.88 -10.24 -15.97
C ALA A 166 -37.54 -11.07 -14.86
N SER A 167 -37.51 -10.60 -13.60
CA SER A 167 -38.15 -11.28 -12.47
C SER A 167 -39.66 -11.04 -12.41
N ASP A 168 -40.13 -9.88 -12.87
CA ASP A 168 -41.55 -9.49 -12.84
C ASP A 168 -42.35 -10.07 -14.02
N SER A 169 -41.68 -10.41 -15.13
CA SER A 169 -42.27 -11.08 -16.30
C SER A 169 -42.75 -12.52 -16.04
N SER A 170 -42.58 -13.06 -14.83
CA SER A 170 -43.01 -14.42 -14.45
C SER A 170 -44.42 -14.51 -13.85
N LYS A 171 -45.13 -13.39 -13.64
CA LYS A 171 -46.53 -13.36 -13.17
C LYS A 171 -47.52 -13.06 -14.30
N GLN A 172 -47.72 -14.02 -15.19
CA GLN A 172 -48.87 -13.98 -16.10
C GLN A 172 -50.12 -14.51 -15.37
N PRO A 173 -51.25 -13.77 -15.30
CA PRO A 173 -52.47 -14.29 -14.70
C PRO A 173 -53.11 -15.29 -15.68
N SER A 174 -53.23 -16.55 -15.26
CA SER A 174 -54.06 -17.52 -15.97
C SER A 174 -55.52 -17.13 -15.80
N GLU A 175 -56.09 -16.49 -16.82
CA GLU A 175 -57.53 -16.54 -17.06
C GLU A 175 -57.97 -18.01 -17.15
N ASN A 176 -58.97 -18.40 -16.37
CA ASN A 176 -59.84 -19.50 -16.75
C ASN A 176 -61.27 -19.18 -16.29
N SER A 177 -62.05 -18.71 -17.26
CA SER A 177 -63.51 -18.83 -17.28
C SER A 177 -63.88 -20.32 -17.25
N ALA A 178 -64.77 -20.70 -16.34
CA ALA A 178 -65.57 -21.91 -16.47
C ALA A 178 -66.94 -21.69 -15.81
N THR A 179 -67.90 -21.31 -16.64
CA THR A 179 -69.30 -21.76 -16.57
C THR A 179 -69.54 -22.67 -17.75
#